data_AF-A0A2E5P4F0-F1
#
_entry.id   AF-A0A2E5P4F0-F1
#
_cell.length_a   1.000
_cell.length_b   1.000
_cell.length_c   1.000
_cell.angle_alpha   90.00
_cell.angle_beta   90.00
_cell.angle_gamma   90.00
#
_symmetry.space_group_name_H-M   'P 1'
#
loop_
_entity.id
_entity.type
_entity.pdbx_description
1 polymer ?
#
loop_
_entity_poly.entity_id
_entity_poly.type
_entity_poly.pdbx_seq_one_letter_code
_entity_poly.pdbx_strand_id
1 'polypeptide(L)'
;MTGQKPLITRARKSVSNFKLREGQAIGAKVTLRGDRMYEFLDRLITLAIPRIRDFRGLSPRSFDGNGNYTFGVTEQLIFPEVDYDKVDRTRGMDITIVTSASDDASGQALLTAFGFPFRKEGQ
;
A
#
# COMPACT_ATOMS: atom_id res chain seq x y z
N MET A 1 3.68 -4.10 11.65
CA MET A 1 3.18 -3.31 10.50
C MET A 1 2.16 -2.25 10.93
N THR A 2 0.84 -2.46 10.84
CA THR A 2 -0.17 -1.39 11.04
C THR A 2 -0.63 -1.17 12.49
N GLY A 3 -0.36 -2.12 13.39
CA GLY A 3 -0.86 -2.12 14.78
C GLY A 3 -2.39 -2.27 14.89
N GLN A 4 -3.10 -2.55 13.80
CA GLN A 4 -4.56 -2.71 13.76
C GLN A 4 -4.89 -4.13 13.34
N LYS A 5 -5.83 -4.77 14.03
CA LYS A 5 -6.36 -6.07 13.59
C LYS A 5 -7.05 -5.90 12.23
N PRO A 6 -6.64 -6.66 11.20
CA PRO A 6 -7.26 -6.56 9.88
C PRO A 6 -8.66 -7.16 9.86
N LEU A 7 -9.48 -6.66 8.93
CA LEU A 7 -10.75 -7.26 8.57
C LEU A 7 -10.52 -8.34 7.51
N ILE A 8 -11.02 -9.55 7.74
CA ILE A 8 -11.03 -10.61 6.73
C ILE A 8 -12.03 -10.24 5.64
N THR A 9 -11.58 -10.18 4.39
CA THR A 9 -12.46 -10.01 3.24
C THR A 9 -12.94 -11.37 2.75
N ARG A 10 -14.26 -11.47 2.56
CA ARG A 10 -14.94 -12.67 2.07
C ARG A 10 -15.45 -12.46 0.66
N ALA A 11 -15.39 -13.50 -0.15
CA ALA A 11 -15.92 -13.48 -1.50
C ALA A 11 -17.43 -13.24 -1.50
N ARG A 12 -17.89 -12.28 -2.31
CA ARG A 12 -19.32 -11.97 -2.48
C ARG A 12 -20.03 -12.85 -3.51
N LYS A 13 -19.26 -13.49 -4.39
CA LYS A 13 -19.75 -14.32 -5.49
C LYS A 13 -18.90 -15.56 -5.61
N SER A 14 -19.52 -16.66 -6.02
CA SER A 14 -18.81 -17.88 -6.41
C SER A 14 -18.29 -17.74 -7.83
N VAL A 15 -17.01 -18.06 -8.05
CA VAL A 15 -16.37 -18.00 -9.38
C VAL A 15 -15.54 -19.27 -9.58
N SER A 16 -16.06 -20.17 -10.41
CA SER A 16 -15.51 -21.52 -10.59
C SER A 16 -14.07 -21.54 -11.11
N ASN A 17 -13.72 -20.63 -12.03
CA ASN A 17 -12.36 -20.55 -12.60
C ASN A 17 -11.28 -20.26 -11.54
N PHE A 18 -11.63 -19.50 -10.50
CA PHE A 18 -10.74 -19.22 -9.36
C PHE A 18 -10.92 -20.22 -8.21
N LYS A 19 -11.73 -21.26 -8.40
CA LYS A 19 -12.15 -22.23 -7.36
C LYS A 19 -12.71 -21.52 -6.12
N LEU A 20 -13.38 -20.40 -6.33
CA LEU A 20 -13.82 -19.52 -5.26
C LEU A 20 -15.30 -19.73 -4.94
N ARG A 21 -15.62 -19.86 -3.64
CA ARG A 21 -17.00 -19.97 -3.15
C ARG A 21 -17.43 -18.70 -2.41
N GLU A 22 -18.70 -18.35 -2.51
CA GLU A 22 -19.29 -17.26 -1.73
C GLU A 22 -19.06 -17.47 -0.23
N GLY A 23 -18.72 -16.38 0.48
CA GLY A 23 -18.41 -16.41 1.91
C GLY A 23 -17.00 -16.90 2.26
N GLN A 24 -16.25 -17.46 1.32
CA GLN A 24 -14.87 -17.91 1.54
C GLN A 24 -13.95 -16.72 1.83
N ALA A 25 -13.06 -16.88 2.82
CA ALA A 25 -12.03 -15.88 3.12
C ALA A 25 -11.00 -15.85 1.99
N ILE A 26 -10.73 -14.66 1.45
CA ILE A 26 -9.85 -14.45 0.30
C ILE A 26 -8.73 -13.44 0.53
N GLY A 27 -8.88 -12.59 1.53
CA GLY A 27 -7.88 -11.58 1.83
C GLY A 27 -8.11 -10.91 3.17
N ALA A 28 -7.30 -9.90 3.42
CA ALA A 28 -7.35 -9.07 4.61
C ALA A 28 -7.22 -7.61 4.19
N LYS A 29 -7.92 -6.71 4.87
CA LYS A 29 -7.77 -5.27 4.67
C LYS A 29 -7.71 -4.52 5.99
N VAL A 30 -7.03 -3.39 5.99
CA VAL A 30 -6.98 -2.43 7.09
C VAL A 30 -7.32 -1.06 6.52
N THR A 31 -8.07 -0.26 7.27
CA THR A 31 -8.22 1.16 6.98
C THR A 31 -7.69 1.93 8.17
N LEU A 32 -6.69 2.77 7.92
CA LEU A 32 -6.07 3.64 8.91
C LEU A 32 -6.63 5.05 8.74
N ARG A 33 -6.92 5.73 9.85
CA ARG A 33 -7.44 7.11 9.89
C ARG A 33 -6.84 7.85 11.10
N GLY A 34 -6.82 9.18 11.03
CA GLY A 34 -6.26 10.03 12.10
C GLY A 34 -4.76 9.79 12.31
N ASP A 35 -4.30 9.93 13.55
CA ASP A 35 -2.87 9.89 13.90
C ASP A 35 -2.18 8.61 13.41
N ARG A 36 -2.85 7.46 13.55
CA ARG A 36 -2.33 6.16 13.13
C ARG A 36 -2.06 6.06 11.62
N MET A 37 -2.82 6.80 10.82
CA MET A 37 -2.58 6.89 9.38
C MET A 37 -1.28 7.64 9.11
N TYR A 38 -1.08 8.78 9.76
CA TYR A 38 0.12 9.59 9.61
C TYR A 38 1.37 8.87 10.14
N GLU A 39 1.28 8.19 11.29
CA GLU A 39 2.38 7.35 11.81
C GLU A 39 2.74 6.18 10.87
N PHE A 40 1.74 5.59 10.22
CA PHE A 40 1.99 4.54 9.22
C PHE A 40 2.62 5.13 7.96
N LEU A 41 2.14 6.29 7.49
CA LEU A 41 2.69 6.98 6.32
C LEU A 41 4.15 7.38 6.55
N ASP A 42 4.46 7.92 7.72
CA ASP A 42 5.83 8.27 8.10
C ASP A 42 6.75 7.03 8.07
N ARG A 43 6.39 5.96 8.79
CA ARG A 43 7.18 4.71 8.78
C ARG A 43 7.27 4.08 7.38
N LEU A 44 6.22 4.20 6.57
CA LEU A 44 6.21 3.70 5.20
C LEU A 44 7.27 4.43 4.35
N ILE A 45 7.32 5.76 4.44
CA ILE A 45 8.25 6.60 3.68
C ILE A 45 9.68 6.47 4.22
N THR A 46 9.87 6.52 5.53
CA THR A 46 11.20 6.61 6.16
C THR A 46 11.86 5.25 6.39
N LEU A 47 11.09 4.19 6.67
CA LEU A 47 11.62 2.88 7.02
C LEU A 47 11.37 1.81 5.97
N ALA A 48 10.15 1.73 5.43
CA ALA A 48 9.75 0.60 4.59
C ALA A 48 10.18 0.76 3.13
N ILE A 49 9.82 1.87 2.47
CA ILE A 49 10.12 2.09 1.05
C ILE A 49 11.64 2.03 0.74
N PRO A 50 12.55 2.61 1.53
CA PRO A 50 13.98 2.52 1.29
C PRO A 50 14.53 1.08 1.30
N ARG A 51 13.82 0.13 1.93
CA ARG A 51 14.20 -1.29 2.00
C ARG A 51 13.67 -2.11 0.81
N ILE A 52 12.94 -1.49 -0.12
CA ILE A 52 12.56 -2.13 -1.37
C ILE A 52 13.82 -2.41 -2.20
N ARG A 53 14.00 -3.66 -2.64
CA ARG A 53 15.14 -4.05 -3.47
C ARG A 53 15.11 -3.30 -4.81
N ASP A 54 16.26 -2.80 -5.25
CA ASP A 54 16.42 -2.09 -6.52
C ASP A 54 15.47 -0.88 -6.65
N PHE A 55 15.18 -0.19 -5.54
CA PHE A 55 14.25 0.95 -5.51
C PHE A 55 14.76 2.14 -6.34
N ARG A 56 13.96 2.56 -7.32
CA ARG A 56 14.23 3.69 -8.22
C ARG A 56 13.20 4.81 -8.13
N GLY A 57 12.51 4.90 -7.00
CA GLY A 57 11.34 5.77 -6.85
C GLY A 57 10.04 5.12 -7.32
N LEU A 58 8.94 5.58 -6.74
CA LEU A 58 7.58 5.17 -7.08
C LEU A 58 7.09 5.92 -8.33
N SER A 59 6.31 5.24 -9.17
CA SER A 59 5.80 5.83 -10.42
C SER A 59 4.83 6.97 -10.11
N PRO A 60 5.00 8.18 -10.67
CA PRO A 60 4.01 9.25 -10.55
C PRO A 60 2.76 8.99 -11.40
N ARG A 61 2.71 7.92 -12.20
CA ARG A 61 1.58 7.61 -13.09
C ARG A 61 0.49 6.76 -12.44
N SER A 62 0.62 6.42 -11.16
CA SER A 62 -0.30 5.51 -10.46
C SER A 62 -1.43 6.23 -9.72
N PHE A 63 -1.73 7.47 -10.12
CA PHE A 63 -2.92 8.18 -9.66
C PHE A 63 -4.17 7.75 -10.47
N ASP A 64 -5.34 7.94 -9.89
CA ASP A 64 -6.63 7.51 -10.45
C ASP A 64 -7.41 8.61 -11.19
N GLY A 65 -6.82 9.79 -11.40
CA GLY A 65 -7.47 10.96 -12.00
C GLY A 65 -8.10 11.92 -10.98
N ASN A 66 -8.30 11.48 -9.74
CA ASN A 66 -8.89 12.27 -8.65
C ASN A 66 -7.91 12.45 -7.49
N GLY A 67 -6.60 12.37 -7.75
CA GLY A 67 -5.58 12.59 -6.73
C GLY A 67 -5.44 11.50 -5.67
N ASN A 68 -6.02 10.30 -5.88
CA ASN A 68 -5.74 9.14 -5.05
C ASN A 68 -4.59 8.34 -5.66
N TYR A 69 -3.67 7.88 -4.81
CA TYR A 69 -2.47 7.18 -5.27
C TYR A 69 -2.50 5.72 -4.84
N THR A 70 -2.27 4.79 -5.77
CA THR A 70 -2.17 3.35 -5.44
C THR A 70 -0.87 2.76 -5.93
N PHE A 71 -0.22 1.95 -5.10
CA PHE A 71 0.95 1.18 -5.51
C PHE A 71 0.98 -0.18 -4.83
N GLY A 72 1.58 -1.14 -5.52
CA GLY A 72 1.80 -2.50 -5.02
C GLY A 72 3.17 -2.65 -4.38
N VAL A 73 3.22 -3.42 -3.31
CA VAL A 73 4.43 -3.90 -2.66
C VAL A 73 4.49 -5.40 -2.84
N THR A 74 5.58 -5.91 -3.40
CA THR A 74 5.73 -7.34 -3.70
C THR A 74 5.95 -8.19 -2.46
N GLU A 75 6.60 -7.63 -1.43
CA GLU A 75 7.03 -8.38 -0.24
C GLU A 75 6.78 -7.59 1.05
N GLN A 76 6.19 -8.23 2.04
CA GLN A 76 5.93 -7.65 3.37
C GLN A 76 7.21 -7.42 4.20
N LEU A 77 8.35 -8.01 3.80
CA LEU A 77 9.62 -7.95 4.52
C LEU A 77 10.26 -6.55 4.54
N ILE A 78 9.76 -5.63 3.72
CA ILE A 78 10.20 -4.24 3.74
C ILE A 78 9.90 -3.57 5.09
N PHE A 79 8.89 -4.04 5.81
CA PHE A 79 8.53 -3.52 7.13
C PHE A 79 9.44 -4.12 8.22
N PRO A 80 10.14 -3.30 9.02
CA PRO A 80 11.05 -3.79 10.05
C PRO A 80 10.34 -4.52 11.20
N GLU A 81 9.03 -4.31 11.38
CA GLU A 81 8.26 -5.03 12.41
C GLU A 81 7.86 -6.44 11.97
N VAL A 82 8.20 -6.87 10.75
CA VAL A 82 7.97 -8.24 10.29
C VAL A 82 9.21 -9.07 10.64
N ASP A 83 8.98 -10.09 11.46
CA ASP A 83 9.98 -11.08 11.82
C ASP A 83 10.20 -12.06 10.66
N TYR A 84 11.37 -12.00 10.03
CA TYR A 84 11.73 -12.82 8.87
C TYR A 84 11.60 -14.32 9.16
N ASP A 85 12.02 -14.77 10.35
CA ASP A 85 12.07 -16.19 10.70
C ASP A 85 10.67 -16.80 10.88
N LYS A 86 9.66 -15.95 11.07
CA LYS A 86 8.24 -16.35 11.21
C LYS A 86 7.47 -16.27 9.89
N VAL A 87 8.10 -15.83 8.80
CA VAL A 87 7.45 -15.72 7.50
C VAL A 87 7.61 -17.03 6.73
N ASP A 88 6.49 -17.72 6.54
CA ASP A 88 6.39 -18.97 5.76
C ASP A 88 6.53 -18.72 4.25
N ARG A 89 5.93 -17.62 3.77
CA ARG A 89 5.91 -17.22 2.35
C ARG A 89 5.85 -15.71 2.22
N THR A 90 6.48 -15.19 1.18
CA THR A 90 6.31 -13.81 0.74
C THR A 90 4.88 -13.58 0.26
N ARG A 91 4.29 -12.48 0.73
CA ARG A 91 2.94 -12.01 0.43
C ARG A 91 3.05 -10.53 0.07
N GLY A 92 2.56 -10.18 -1.11
CA GLY A 92 2.43 -8.79 -1.51
C GLY A 92 1.25 -8.10 -0.83
N MET A 93 1.17 -6.78 -1.00
CA MET A 93 0.04 -5.98 -0.60
C MET A 93 -0.10 -4.76 -1.52
N ASP A 94 -1.32 -4.27 -1.65
CA ASP A 94 -1.60 -3.00 -2.31
C ASP A 94 -1.89 -1.94 -1.25
N ILE A 95 -1.32 -0.76 -1.45
CA ILE A 95 -1.50 0.41 -0.58
C ILE A 95 -2.14 1.51 -1.42
N THR A 96 -3.29 2.01 -0.95
CA THR A 96 -3.99 3.14 -1.56
C THR A 96 -4.03 4.30 -0.57
N ILE A 97 -3.52 5.45 -0.99
CA ILE A 97 -3.59 6.71 -0.27
C ILE A 97 -4.71 7.53 -0.89
N VAL A 98 -5.76 7.77 -0.09
CA VAL A 98 -6.93 8.54 -0.51
C VAL A 98 -6.77 9.97 0.00
N THR A 99 -6.98 10.95 -0.88
CA THR A 99 -6.84 12.37 -0.55
C THR A 99 -8.13 13.12 -0.86
N SER A 100 -8.19 14.39 -0.46
CA SER A 100 -9.27 15.31 -0.85
C SER A 100 -8.93 16.13 -2.09
N ALA A 101 -7.84 15.81 -2.79
CA ALA A 101 -7.48 16.49 -4.03
C ALA A 101 -8.55 16.24 -5.10
N SER A 102 -8.71 17.20 -6.02
CA SER A 102 -9.63 17.11 -7.16
C SER A 102 -8.99 16.51 -8.41
N ASP A 103 -7.67 16.43 -8.44
CA ASP A 103 -6.87 16.09 -9.61
C ASP A 103 -5.50 15.53 -9.18
N ASP A 104 -4.85 14.86 -10.13
CA ASP A 104 -3.58 14.17 -9.90
C ASP A 104 -2.41 15.11 -9.63
N ALA A 105 -2.41 16.31 -10.21
CA ALA A 105 -1.33 17.27 -9.99
C ALA A 105 -1.32 17.76 -8.53
N SER A 106 -2.50 18.09 -8.01
CA SER A 106 -2.70 18.46 -6.61
C SER A 106 -2.36 17.30 -5.66
N GLY A 107 -2.80 16.07 -6.00
CA GLY A 107 -2.49 14.87 -5.23
C GLY A 107 -0.99 14.55 -5.20
N GLN A 108 -0.30 14.67 -6.34
CA GLN A 108 1.13 14.46 -6.46
C GLN A 108 1.92 15.53 -5.70
N ALA A 109 1.53 16.80 -5.80
CA ALA A 109 2.16 17.89 -5.05
C ALA A 109 2.05 17.65 -3.54
N LEU A 110 0.88 17.24 -3.05
CA LEU A 110 0.65 16.90 -1.65
C LEU A 110 1.57 15.78 -1.17
N LEU A 111 1.59 14.64 -1.87
CA LEU A 111 2.44 13.51 -1.50
C LEU A 111 3.93 13.87 -1.59
N THR A 112 4.33 14.67 -2.59
CA THR A 112 5.70 15.17 -2.70
C THR A 112 6.08 16.02 -1.49
N ALA A 113 5.18 16.88 -1.00
CA ALA A 113 5.40 17.69 0.19
C ALA A 113 5.53 16.84 1.47
N PHE A 114 4.87 15.67 1.53
CA PHE A 114 5.06 14.67 2.58
C PHE A 114 6.37 13.86 2.44
N GLY A 115 7.21 14.15 1.45
CA GLY A 115 8.47 13.43 1.22
C GLY A 115 8.29 12.09 0.51
N PHE A 116 7.15 11.88 -0.16
CA PHE A 116 6.88 10.64 -0.86
C PHE A 116 7.88 10.44 -2.02
N PRO A 117 8.56 9.29 -2.12
CA PRO A 117 9.73 9.13 -2.99
C PRO A 117 9.33 8.77 -4.43
N PHE A 118 8.77 9.73 -5.16
CA PHE A 118 8.50 9.56 -6.59
C PHE A 118 9.78 9.44 -7.41
N ARG A 119 9.75 8.65 -8.49
CA ARG A 119 10.81 8.62 -9.49
C ARG A 119 10.87 10.00 -10.17
N LYS A 120 12.06 10.61 -10.19
CA LYS A 120 12.31 11.84 -10.94
C LYS A 120 12.35 11.51 -12.44
N GLU A 121 11.63 12.28 -13.26
CA GLU A 121 11.80 12.18 -14.71
C GLU A 121 13.23 12.64 -15.07
N GLY A 122 14.02 11.74 -15.66
CA GLY A 122 15.41 12.02 -16.06
C GLY A 122 16.54 11.36 -15.25
N GLN A 123 16.23 10.38 -14.38
CA GLN A 123 17.22 9.48 -13.74
C GLN A 123 16.99 8.02 -14.11
#